data_AF-A0A662PLV7-F1
#
_entry.id   AF-A0A662PLV7-F1
#
_cell.length_a   1.000
_cell.length_b   1.000
_cell.length_c   1.000
_cell.angle_alpha   90.00
_cell.angle_beta   90.00
_cell.angle_gamma   90.00
#
_symmetry.space_group_name_H-M   'P 1'
#
loop_
_entity.id
_entity.type
_entity.pdbx_description
1 polymer ?
#
loop_
_entity_poly.entity_id
_entity_poly.type
_entity_poly.pdbx_seq_one_letter_code
_entity_poly.pdbx_strand_id
1 'polypeptide(L)'
;MSLSESKRYFEKFLRNILAPINRELSERYALPENDQISTEVIASILREINRFMYTQTEEIARMKCATPYGEVNYFSEYHKFWEENHKAILGIHVDEEKCREVAEKLEEYYHPFSPSSVMDVEELEPQKIADARLFIAIQDFGFGLPQNYYELARRKPYLFDARELLSNPNYINEMLTELGVADYQPDKRIEWIRRCAELLVNNYNGTAYNIAEAHNYDAVEIRKMLVNAGIGIDVKKADMFLRDMQEFGVWNLRRFEEVSVAPDMNTMRIALRTGIVHVRMPLLSSFMDVFCYQYNAVSGETNKAWRKVWEIWRAIPNNHAVSSPAYIDFLIYNMGRKCCKAKKRRCEVRCSSREQRKCIIKKLALTECDGWCIFKDICDENRKKLNPPKSISIFGRYGWTTSYSDEGGGLGLRC
;
A
#
# COMPACT_ATOMS: atom_id res chain seq x y z
N MET A 1 -29.90 -19.89 -32.29
CA MET A 1 -30.28 -18.61 -31.66
C MET A 1 -29.49 -17.51 -32.35
N SER A 2 -30.10 -16.38 -32.73
CA SER A 2 -29.38 -15.27 -33.38
C SER A 2 -28.61 -14.45 -32.34
N LEU A 3 -27.41 -13.99 -32.70
CA LEU A 3 -26.63 -13.09 -31.86
C LEU A 3 -27.23 -11.69 -31.92
N SER A 4 -27.49 -11.09 -30.75
CA SER A 4 -28.01 -9.71 -30.70
C SER A 4 -26.98 -8.69 -31.19
N GLU A 5 -27.41 -7.44 -31.40
CA GLU A 5 -26.54 -6.31 -31.76
C GLU A 5 -25.33 -6.13 -30.81
N SER A 6 -25.38 -6.72 -29.61
CA SER A 6 -24.28 -6.75 -28.67
C SER A 6 -22.99 -7.42 -29.19
N LYS A 7 -23.06 -8.24 -30.26
CA LYS A 7 -21.87 -8.86 -30.89
C LYS A 7 -20.80 -7.83 -31.32
N ARG A 8 -21.22 -6.59 -31.61
CA ARG A 8 -20.33 -5.46 -31.91
C ARG A 8 -19.30 -5.18 -30.81
N TYR A 9 -19.61 -5.48 -29.54
CA TYR A 9 -18.66 -5.29 -28.44
C TYR A 9 -17.52 -6.30 -28.50
N PHE A 10 -17.82 -7.56 -28.84
CA PHE A 10 -16.80 -8.59 -29.00
C PHE A 10 -15.96 -8.34 -30.25
N GLU A 11 -16.58 -7.92 -31.36
CA GLU A 11 -15.82 -7.51 -32.55
C GLU A 11 -14.86 -6.35 -32.23
N LYS A 12 -15.34 -5.31 -31.54
CA LYS A 12 -14.48 -4.18 -31.11
C LYS A 12 -13.33 -4.65 -30.22
N PHE A 13 -13.58 -5.59 -29.31
CA PHE A 13 -12.54 -6.21 -28.48
C PHE A 13 -11.46 -6.88 -29.33
N LEU A 14 -11.84 -7.69 -30.33
CA LEU A 14 -10.89 -8.35 -31.22
C LEU A 14 -10.10 -7.37 -32.08
N ARG A 15 -10.75 -6.34 -32.62
CA ARG A 15 -10.07 -5.25 -33.32
C ARG A 15 -8.99 -4.63 -32.43
N ASN A 16 -9.31 -4.33 -31.17
CA ASN A 16 -8.34 -3.77 -30.22
C ASN A 16 -7.17 -4.73 -29.88
N ILE A 17 -7.41 -6.05 -29.85
CA ILE A 17 -6.34 -7.06 -29.69
C ILE A 17 -5.43 -7.09 -30.92
N LEU A 18 -6.02 -7.00 -32.11
CA LEU A 18 -5.29 -7.08 -33.38
C LEU A 18 -4.50 -5.80 -33.67
N ALA A 19 -4.95 -4.64 -33.18
CA ALA A 19 -4.34 -3.34 -33.44
C ALA A 19 -2.81 -3.28 -33.20
N PRO A 20 -2.26 -3.76 -32.07
CA PRO A 20 -0.81 -3.80 -31.85
C PRO A 20 -0.07 -4.88 -32.65
N ILE A 21 -0.77 -5.86 -33.25
CA ILE A 21 -0.18 -6.98 -34.01
C ILE A 21 -0.14 -6.64 -35.51
N ASN A 22 -1.29 -6.24 -36.06
CA ASN A 22 -1.47 -5.85 -37.44
C ASN A 22 -2.64 -4.87 -37.57
N ARG A 23 -2.31 -3.60 -37.84
CA ARG A 23 -3.28 -2.51 -37.91
C ARG A 23 -4.28 -2.66 -39.07
N GLU A 24 -3.82 -3.08 -40.25
CA GLU A 24 -4.68 -3.29 -41.42
C GLU A 24 -5.71 -4.39 -41.15
N LEU A 25 -5.27 -5.50 -40.53
CA LEU A 25 -6.16 -6.58 -40.14
C LEU A 25 -7.17 -6.11 -39.09
N SER A 26 -6.76 -5.35 -38.07
CA SER A 26 -7.67 -4.76 -37.08
C SER A 26 -8.75 -3.86 -37.70
N GLU A 27 -8.37 -3.00 -38.65
CA GLU A 27 -9.31 -2.08 -39.30
C GLU A 27 -10.31 -2.80 -40.20
N ARG A 28 -9.93 -3.94 -40.79
CA ARG A 28 -10.80 -4.74 -41.66
C ARG A 28 -11.53 -5.89 -40.96
N TYR A 29 -11.10 -6.28 -39.76
CA TYR A 29 -11.67 -7.44 -39.06
C TYR A 29 -13.15 -7.24 -38.75
N ALA A 30 -14.01 -8.10 -39.28
CA ALA A 30 -15.42 -8.18 -38.91
C ALA A 30 -15.77 -9.62 -38.55
N LEU A 31 -16.72 -9.79 -37.64
CA LEU A 31 -17.29 -11.10 -37.39
C LEU A 31 -18.06 -11.59 -38.64
N PRO A 32 -18.09 -12.91 -38.93
CA PRO A 32 -18.84 -13.45 -40.05
C PRO A 32 -20.33 -13.04 -40.02
N GLU A 33 -20.91 -12.71 -41.17
CA GLU A 33 -22.34 -12.33 -41.25
C GLU A 33 -23.28 -13.44 -40.76
N ASN A 34 -22.87 -14.70 -40.94
CA ASN A 34 -23.59 -15.86 -40.43
C ASN A 34 -23.43 -15.96 -38.90
N ASP A 35 -24.54 -15.83 -38.18
CA ASP A 35 -24.58 -15.85 -36.72
C ASP A 35 -24.13 -17.17 -36.09
N GLN A 36 -24.36 -18.32 -36.75
CA GLN A 36 -23.90 -19.62 -36.25
C GLN A 36 -22.37 -19.68 -36.28
N ILE A 37 -21.77 -19.28 -37.41
CA ILE A 37 -20.31 -19.22 -37.58
C ILE A 37 -19.69 -18.20 -36.61
N SER A 38 -20.30 -17.02 -36.49
CA SER A 38 -19.89 -16.01 -35.50
C SER A 38 -19.91 -16.57 -34.07
N THR A 39 -20.96 -17.32 -33.71
CA THR A 39 -21.08 -17.93 -32.38
C THR A 39 -19.96 -18.94 -32.13
N GLU A 40 -19.63 -19.77 -33.11
CA GLU A 40 -18.53 -20.74 -33.03
C GLU A 40 -17.16 -20.06 -32.87
N VAL A 41 -16.92 -18.97 -33.62
CA VAL A 41 -15.69 -18.17 -33.48
C VAL A 41 -15.59 -17.55 -32.08
N ILE A 42 -16.66 -16.92 -31.60
CA ILE A 42 -16.72 -16.32 -30.26
C ILE A 42 -16.48 -17.39 -29.19
N ALA A 43 -17.15 -18.53 -29.29
CA ALA A 43 -17.01 -19.63 -28.35
C ALA A 43 -15.57 -20.16 -28.31
N SER A 44 -14.93 -20.33 -29.47
CA SER A 44 -13.54 -20.77 -29.55
C SER A 44 -12.59 -19.77 -28.88
N ILE A 45 -12.75 -18.47 -29.13
CA ILE A 45 -11.89 -17.45 -28.53
C ILE A 45 -12.11 -17.35 -27.02
N LEU A 46 -13.37 -17.37 -26.56
CA LEU A 46 -13.69 -17.36 -25.13
C LEU A 46 -13.12 -18.59 -24.43
N ARG A 47 -13.15 -19.76 -25.08
CA ARG A 47 -12.51 -20.98 -24.58
C ARG A 47 -11.01 -20.79 -24.40
N GLU A 48 -10.30 -20.23 -25.38
CA GLU A 48 -8.85 -19.99 -25.25
C GLU A 48 -8.52 -18.92 -24.19
N ILE A 49 -9.33 -17.86 -24.07
CA ILE A 49 -9.19 -16.89 -22.98
C ILE A 49 -9.38 -17.58 -21.62
N ASN A 50 -10.41 -18.43 -21.49
CA ASN A 50 -10.65 -19.17 -20.25
C ASN A 50 -9.49 -20.11 -19.93
N ARG A 51 -9.02 -20.87 -20.93
CA ARG A 51 -7.89 -21.79 -20.80
C ARG A 51 -6.66 -21.07 -20.26
N PHE A 52 -6.27 -19.97 -20.90
CA PHE A 52 -5.08 -19.22 -20.51
C PHE A 52 -5.21 -18.54 -19.15
N MET A 53 -6.37 -17.93 -18.86
CA MET A 53 -6.56 -17.10 -17.66
C MET A 53 -6.93 -17.90 -16.41
N TYR A 54 -7.77 -18.95 -16.55
CA TYR A 54 -8.53 -19.53 -15.44
C TYR A 54 -8.57 -21.06 -15.40
N THR A 55 -7.94 -21.76 -16.34
CA THR A 55 -7.88 -23.23 -16.34
C THR A 55 -6.53 -23.71 -15.89
N GLN A 56 -6.53 -24.63 -14.92
CA GLN A 56 -5.33 -25.36 -14.52
C GLN A 56 -5.13 -26.54 -15.47
N THR A 57 -4.26 -26.37 -16.47
CA THR A 57 -3.88 -27.46 -17.38
C THR A 57 -3.00 -28.49 -16.66
N GLU A 58 -2.90 -29.71 -17.19
CA GLU A 58 -2.01 -30.74 -16.63
C GLU A 58 -0.55 -30.28 -16.45
N GLU A 59 -0.05 -29.45 -17.38
CA GLU A 59 1.30 -28.88 -17.32
C GLU A 59 1.45 -27.96 -16.11
N ILE A 60 0.50 -27.04 -15.93
CA ILE A 60 0.50 -26.06 -14.85
C ILE A 60 0.23 -26.70 -13.49
N ALA A 61 -0.61 -27.74 -13.43
CA ALA A 61 -0.99 -28.44 -12.20
C ALA A 61 0.21 -29.06 -11.45
N ARG A 62 1.28 -29.39 -12.19
CA ARG A 62 2.51 -29.99 -11.66
C ARG A 62 3.52 -28.94 -11.18
N MET A 63 3.32 -27.68 -11.52
CA MET A 63 4.23 -26.59 -11.18
C MET A 63 3.81 -25.89 -9.89
N LYS A 64 4.82 -25.49 -9.10
CA LYS A 64 4.65 -24.79 -7.83
C LYS A 64 5.17 -23.36 -7.93
N CYS A 65 4.50 -22.45 -7.23
CA CYS A 65 4.96 -21.09 -6.99
C CYS A 65 5.14 -20.87 -5.50
N ALA A 66 6.17 -20.11 -5.15
CA ALA A 66 6.45 -19.74 -3.77
C ALA A 66 5.59 -18.56 -3.35
N THR A 67 4.86 -18.69 -2.25
CA THR A 67 4.14 -17.58 -1.62
C THR A 67 4.69 -17.33 -0.22
N PRO A 68 4.41 -16.16 0.39
CA PRO A 68 4.73 -15.91 1.79
C PRO A 68 4.14 -16.91 2.79
N TYR A 69 3.21 -17.77 2.34
CA TYR A 69 2.51 -18.76 3.15
C TYR A 69 2.89 -20.20 2.81
N GLY A 70 3.91 -20.38 1.96
CA GLY A 70 4.35 -21.68 1.45
C GLY A 70 4.11 -21.88 -0.04
N GLU A 71 4.50 -23.04 -0.54
CA GLU A 71 4.34 -23.40 -1.94
C GLU A 71 2.90 -23.77 -2.26
N VAL A 72 2.39 -23.23 -3.37
CA VAL A 72 1.07 -23.56 -3.91
C VAL A 72 1.16 -23.86 -5.40
N ASN A 73 0.19 -24.59 -5.96
CA ASN A 73 0.15 -24.81 -7.40
C ASN A 73 -0.16 -23.50 -8.13
N TYR A 74 0.38 -23.34 -9.33
CA TYR A 74 -0.15 -22.34 -10.25
C TYR A 74 -1.59 -22.71 -10.65
N PHE A 75 -2.46 -21.72 -10.83
CA PHE A 75 -3.86 -21.94 -11.21
C PHE A 75 -4.11 -21.85 -12.71
N SER A 76 -3.22 -21.19 -13.46
CA SER A 76 -3.33 -21.02 -14.91
C SER A 76 -2.00 -20.67 -15.56
N GLU A 77 -1.92 -20.80 -16.89
CA GLU A 77 -0.78 -20.37 -17.70
C GLU A 77 -0.52 -18.86 -17.52
N TYR A 78 -1.58 -18.05 -17.47
CA TYR A 78 -1.49 -16.63 -17.20
C TYR A 78 -0.82 -16.33 -15.86
N HIS A 79 -1.14 -17.07 -14.80
CA HIS A 79 -0.54 -16.83 -13.48
C HIS A 79 0.99 -16.98 -13.54
N LYS A 80 1.48 -18.09 -14.13
CA LYS A 80 2.91 -18.33 -14.33
C LYS A 80 3.55 -17.24 -15.19
N PHE A 81 2.93 -16.94 -16.33
CA PHE A 81 3.41 -15.90 -17.23
C PHE A 81 3.48 -14.52 -16.54
N TRP A 82 2.47 -14.18 -15.73
CA TRP A 82 2.38 -12.90 -15.04
C TRP A 82 3.44 -12.78 -13.93
N GLU A 83 3.62 -13.82 -13.11
CA GLU A 83 4.69 -13.85 -12.11
C GLU A 83 6.05 -13.52 -12.73
N GLU A 84 6.39 -14.17 -13.84
CA GLU A 84 7.68 -14.04 -14.51
C GLU A 84 7.86 -12.69 -15.24
N ASN A 85 6.78 -12.13 -15.81
CA ASN A 85 6.89 -11.06 -16.81
C ASN A 85 6.25 -9.72 -16.42
N HIS A 86 5.47 -9.64 -15.33
CA HIS A 86 4.69 -8.43 -14.98
C HIS A 86 5.53 -7.15 -14.99
N LYS A 87 6.74 -7.14 -14.40
CA LYS A 87 7.59 -5.93 -14.38
C LYS A 87 7.98 -5.45 -15.78
N ALA A 88 8.37 -6.38 -16.65
CA ALA A 88 8.78 -6.07 -18.02
C ALA A 88 7.61 -5.62 -18.89
N ILE A 89 6.43 -6.23 -18.71
CA ILE A 89 5.19 -5.86 -19.40
C ILE A 89 4.74 -4.46 -18.99
N LEU A 90 4.71 -4.21 -17.67
CA LEU A 90 4.33 -2.92 -17.09
C LEU A 90 5.38 -1.84 -17.37
N GLY A 91 6.63 -2.22 -17.67
CA GLY A 91 7.73 -1.28 -17.89
C GLY A 91 7.97 -0.38 -16.67
N ILE A 92 7.79 -0.94 -15.46
CA ILE A 92 7.79 -0.16 -14.23
C ILE A 92 9.22 0.25 -13.82
N HIS A 93 9.43 1.54 -13.60
CA HIS A 93 10.71 2.09 -13.16
C HIS A 93 10.55 3.45 -12.49
N VAL A 94 11.58 3.87 -11.77
CA VAL A 94 11.70 5.24 -11.23
C VAL A 94 12.16 6.19 -12.33
N ASP A 95 11.46 7.30 -12.50
CA ASP A 95 11.83 8.37 -13.44
C ASP A 95 12.58 9.48 -12.69
N GLU A 96 13.90 9.57 -12.90
CA GLU A 96 14.75 10.51 -12.16
C GLU A 96 14.47 11.98 -12.49
N GLU A 97 14.07 12.29 -13.72
CA GLU A 97 13.73 13.67 -14.11
C GLU A 97 12.47 14.12 -13.39
N LYS A 98 11.44 13.26 -13.35
CA LYS A 98 10.23 13.52 -12.56
C LYS A 98 10.52 13.56 -11.06
N CYS A 99 11.45 12.76 -10.55
CA CYS A 99 11.88 12.87 -9.16
C CYS A 99 12.46 14.27 -8.86
N ARG A 100 13.24 14.83 -9.78
CA ARG A 100 13.80 16.19 -9.66
C ARG A 100 12.71 17.26 -9.65
N GLU A 101 11.80 17.24 -10.62
CA GLU A 101 10.67 18.18 -10.67
C GLU A 101 9.84 18.15 -9.37
N VAL A 102 9.58 16.96 -8.83
CA VAL A 102 8.85 16.80 -7.56
C VAL A 102 9.66 17.34 -6.39
N ALA A 103 10.98 17.08 -6.33
CA ALA A 103 11.86 17.60 -5.29
C ALA A 103 11.91 19.14 -5.28
N GLU A 104 12.01 19.77 -6.45
CA GLU A 104 11.98 21.23 -6.60
C GLU A 104 10.64 21.83 -6.13
N LYS A 105 9.51 21.18 -6.45
CA LYS A 105 8.20 21.62 -5.95
C LYS A 105 8.04 21.41 -4.44
N LEU A 106 8.64 20.37 -3.88
CA LEU A 106 8.68 20.20 -2.43
C LEU A 106 9.52 21.31 -1.79
N GLU A 107 10.68 21.64 -2.34
CA GLU A 107 11.50 22.75 -1.85
C GLU A 107 10.77 24.10 -1.89
N GLU A 108 10.06 24.39 -2.98
CA GLU A 108 9.33 25.65 -3.16
C GLU A 108 8.21 25.84 -2.13
N TYR A 109 7.45 24.78 -1.85
CA TYR A 109 6.20 24.89 -1.07
C TYR A 109 6.27 24.32 0.34
N TYR A 110 7.25 23.47 0.66
CA TYR A 110 7.26 22.80 1.95
C TYR A 110 7.66 23.74 3.08
N HIS A 111 6.89 23.68 4.15
CA HIS A 111 7.26 24.30 5.42
C HIS A 111 7.69 23.21 6.40
N PRO A 112 8.93 23.25 6.93
CA PRO A 112 9.34 22.34 7.98
C PRO A 112 8.39 22.41 9.15
N PHE A 113 7.80 21.26 9.51
CA PHE A 113 6.92 21.14 10.66
C PHE A 113 7.17 19.81 11.35
N SER A 114 6.89 19.78 12.65
CA SER A 114 6.94 18.56 13.46
C SER A 114 5.54 17.94 13.50
N PRO A 115 5.29 16.77 12.88
CA PRO A 115 4.06 15.99 13.03
C PRO A 115 3.59 15.74 14.48
N SER A 116 4.48 15.85 15.48
CA SER A 116 4.10 15.85 16.90
C SER A 116 2.98 16.86 17.22
N SER A 117 2.87 17.95 16.45
CA SER A 117 1.80 18.95 16.58
C SER A 117 0.39 18.44 16.24
N VAL A 118 0.24 17.18 15.80
CA VAL A 118 -1.04 16.58 15.36
C VAL A 118 -1.53 15.46 16.30
N MET A 119 -0.62 14.84 17.06
CA MET A 119 -0.97 13.81 18.05
C MET A 119 -0.65 14.34 19.44
N ASP A 120 -1.70 14.47 20.26
CA ASP A 120 -1.58 14.87 21.66
C ASP A 120 -0.98 13.73 22.49
N VAL A 121 0.35 13.70 22.52
CA VAL A 121 1.17 12.91 23.43
C VAL A 121 1.58 13.72 24.67
N GLU A 122 1.05 14.94 24.84
CA GLU A 122 1.40 15.82 25.95
C GLU A 122 1.07 15.09 27.28
N GLU A 123 1.94 15.28 28.28
CA GLU A 123 1.83 14.71 29.63
C GLU A 123 2.11 13.19 29.77
N LEU A 124 2.47 12.47 28.70
CA LEU A 124 2.96 11.10 28.82
C LEU A 124 4.49 11.04 28.88
N GLU A 125 5.00 10.26 29.83
CA GLU A 125 6.43 9.92 29.90
C GLU A 125 6.88 9.15 28.64
N PRO A 126 8.11 9.36 28.13
CA PRO A 126 8.61 8.70 26.92
C PRO A 126 8.45 7.18 26.91
N GLN A 127 8.60 6.56 28.08
CA GLN A 127 8.38 5.12 28.24
C GLN A 127 6.95 4.70 27.90
N LYS A 128 5.95 5.43 28.39
CA LYS A 128 4.53 5.13 28.14
C LYS A 128 4.13 5.41 26.71
N ILE A 129 4.75 6.39 26.06
CA ILE A 129 4.58 6.62 24.62
C ILE A 129 5.08 5.41 23.82
N ALA A 130 6.29 4.92 24.11
CA ALA A 130 6.86 3.76 23.44
C ALA A 130 6.01 2.49 23.62
N ASP A 131 5.64 2.19 24.87
CA ASP A 131 4.84 1.02 25.21
C ASP A 131 3.47 1.04 24.51
N ALA A 132 2.74 2.16 24.66
CA ALA A 132 1.43 2.31 24.04
C ALA A 132 1.54 2.21 22.52
N ARG A 133 2.50 2.90 21.90
CA ARG A 133 2.61 2.92 20.44
C ARG A 133 2.95 1.56 19.86
N LEU A 134 3.82 0.77 20.52
CA LEU A 134 4.18 -0.57 20.06
C LEU A 134 2.98 -1.53 20.10
N PHE A 135 2.29 -1.59 21.24
CA PHE A 135 1.09 -2.42 21.39
C PHE A 135 -0.03 -1.99 20.45
N ILE A 136 -0.12 -0.70 20.11
CA ILE A 136 -1.09 -0.21 19.14
C ILE A 136 -0.70 -0.58 17.70
N ALA A 137 0.58 -0.49 17.35
CA ALA A 137 1.06 -0.84 16.01
C ALA A 137 0.75 -2.30 15.64
N ILE A 138 0.89 -3.23 16.60
CA ILE A 138 0.52 -4.64 16.39
C ILE A 138 -0.99 -4.83 16.18
N GLN A 139 -1.83 -3.96 16.75
CA GLN A 139 -3.29 -4.02 16.64
C GLN A 139 -3.87 -3.25 15.44
N ASP A 140 -3.10 -2.37 14.79
CA ASP A 140 -3.58 -1.57 13.67
C ASP A 140 -3.66 -2.40 12.37
N PHE A 141 -4.71 -3.22 12.25
CA PHE A 141 -5.04 -4.00 11.06
C PHE A 141 -6.55 -4.31 10.98
N GLY A 142 -7.06 -4.53 9.77
CA GLY A 142 -8.49 -4.77 9.51
C GLY A 142 -9.26 -3.45 9.45
N PHE A 143 -9.83 -3.04 10.59
CA PHE A 143 -10.53 -1.76 10.73
C PHE A 143 -9.62 -0.78 11.48
N GLY A 144 -9.55 0.46 11.01
CA GLY A 144 -8.74 1.49 11.68
C GLY A 144 -9.21 1.74 13.11
N LEU A 145 -8.29 2.12 13.98
CA LEU A 145 -8.56 2.31 15.41
C LEU A 145 -9.38 3.59 15.64
N PRO A 146 -10.52 3.52 16.34
CA PRO A 146 -11.46 4.64 16.48
C PRO A 146 -11.10 5.66 17.58
N GLN A 147 -10.15 5.35 18.47
CA GLN A 147 -9.87 6.14 19.68
C GLN A 147 -8.46 6.76 19.70
N ASN A 148 -8.31 7.85 20.47
CA ASN A 148 -7.01 8.36 20.87
C ASN A 148 -6.40 7.40 21.92
N TYR A 149 -5.56 6.49 21.47
CA TYR A 149 -4.96 5.47 22.33
C TYR A 149 -3.95 6.02 23.35
N TYR A 150 -3.44 7.25 23.17
CA TYR A 150 -2.62 7.90 24.20
C TYR A 150 -3.46 8.40 25.38
N GLU A 151 -4.70 8.85 25.14
CA GLU A 151 -5.65 9.14 26.21
C GLU A 151 -6.00 7.87 26.99
N LEU A 152 -6.18 6.75 26.29
CA LEU A 152 -6.37 5.44 26.93
C LEU A 152 -5.15 5.04 27.78
N ALA A 153 -3.93 5.26 27.27
CA ALA A 153 -2.69 4.99 28.01
C ALA A 153 -2.56 5.85 29.28
N ARG A 154 -3.05 7.10 29.25
CA ARG A 154 -3.15 7.95 30.46
C ARG A 154 -4.15 7.40 31.47
N ARG A 155 -5.34 7.01 31.02
CA ARG A 155 -6.44 6.53 31.89
C ARG A 155 -6.19 5.14 32.46
N LYS A 156 -5.63 4.25 31.65
CA LYS A 156 -5.47 2.81 31.94
C LYS A 156 -4.06 2.32 31.55
N PRO A 157 -2.99 2.80 32.21
CA PRO A 157 -1.61 2.50 31.83
C PRO A 157 -1.24 1.00 31.96
N TYR A 158 -1.94 0.25 32.82
CA TYR A 158 -1.77 -1.20 32.98
C TYR A 158 -2.11 -1.99 31.71
N LEU A 159 -2.97 -1.42 30.84
CA LEU A 159 -3.29 -2.04 29.56
C LEU A 159 -2.09 -2.05 28.62
N PHE A 160 -1.07 -1.22 28.83
CA PHE A 160 0.12 -1.15 27.97
C PHE A 160 1.39 -1.60 28.71
N ASP A 161 1.26 -2.18 29.90
CA ASP A 161 2.39 -2.71 30.66
C ASP A 161 2.58 -4.21 30.39
N ALA A 162 3.75 -4.59 29.90
CA ALA A 162 4.02 -5.97 29.50
C ALA A 162 3.90 -6.96 30.67
N ARG A 163 4.27 -6.57 31.89
CA ARG A 163 4.20 -7.47 33.06
C ARG A 163 2.75 -7.65 33.53
N GLU A 164 1.98 -6.57 33.52
CA GLU A 164 0.55 -6.62 33.82
C GLU A 164 -0.20 -7.48 32.81
N LEU A 165 0.06 -7.32 31.51
CA LEU A 165 -0.59 -8.10 30.46
C LEU A 165 -0.30 -9.61 30.57
N LEU A 166 0.90 -10.00 31.03
CA LEU A 166 1.24 -11.41 31.26
C LEU A 166 0.66 -11.96 32.57
N SER A 167 0.64 -11.14 33.62
CA SER A 167 0.13 -11.55 34.94
C SER A 167 -1.40 -11.60 34.98
N ASN A 168 -2.05 -10.74 34.20
CA ASN A 168 -3.50 -10.57 34.17
C ASN A 168 -4.03 -10.66 32.72
N PRO A 169 -4.20 -11.87 32.15
CA PRO A 169 -4.62 -12.04 30.75
C PRO A 169 -5.95 -11.35 30.37
N ASN A 170 -6.83 -11.10 31.35
CA ASN A 170 -8.08 -10.37 31.12
C ASN A 170 -7.85 -8.94 30.63
N TYR A 171 -6.71 -8.31 30.96
CA TYR A 171 -6.37 -6.98 30.48
C TYR A 171 -6.13 -6.93 28.97
N ILE A 172 -5.73 -8.05 28.34
CA ILE A 172 -5.64 -8.13 26.89
C ILE A 172 -7.03 -7.96 26.27
N ASN A 173 -8.03 -8.68 26.78
CA ASN A 173 -9.41 -8.58 26.29
C ASN A 173 -10.00 -7.19 26.55
N GLU A 174 -9.70 -6.59 27.70
CA GLU A 174 -10.09 -5.21 28.01
C GLU A 174 -9.47 -4.22 27.03
N MET A 175 -8.16 -4.32 26.73
CA MET A 175 -7.50 -3.48 25.73
C MET A 175 -8.20 -3.61 24.37
N LEU A 176 -8.46 -4.83 23.89
CA LEU A 176 -9.11 -5.04 22.59
C LEU A 176 -10.53 -4.47 22.54
N THR A 177 -11.24 -4.50 23.67
CA THR A 177 -12.58 -3.91 23.82
C THR A 177 -12.53 -2.39 23.78
N GLU A 178 -11.61 -1.77 24.55
CA GLU A 178 -11.40 -0.32 24.55
C GLU A 178 -10.97 0.19 23.17
N LEU A 179 -10.17 -0.60 22.44
CA LEU A 179 -9.78 -0.28 21.06
C LEU A 179 -10.89 -0.54 20.03
N GLY A 180 -12.02 -1.16 20.41
CA GLY A 180 -13.13 -1.46 19.51
C GLY A 180 -12.80 -2.51 18.46
N VAL A 181 -11.86 -3.43 18.74
CA VAL A 181 -11.39 -4.44 17.78
C VAL A 181 -11.56 -5.88 18.29
N ALA A 182 -12.20 -6.07 19.44
CA ALA A 182 -12.41 -7.38 20.06
C ALA A 182 -13.12 -8.39 19.13
N ASP A 183 -14.02 -7.95 18.27
CA ASP A 183 -14.82 -8.84 17.41
C ASP A 183 -14.11 -9.28 16.11
N TYR A 184 -12.91 -8.78 15.82
CA TYR A 184 -12.21 -9.06 14.56
C TYR A 184 -10.87 -9.77 14.77
N GLN A 185 -10.80 -11.05 14.40
CA GLN A 185 -9.62 -11.92 14.57
C GLN A 185 -9.05 -11.92 16.01
N PRO A 186 -9.89 -12.09 17.05
CA PRO A 186 -9.47 -11.97 18.45
C PRO A 186 -8.28 -12.88 18.80
N ASP A 187 -8.29 -14.14 18.37
CA ASP A 187 -7.23 -15.09 18.69
C ASP A 187 -5.84 -14.61 18.25
N LYS A 188 -5.74 -14.08 17.02
CA LYS A 188 -4.48 -13.54 16.49
C LYS A 188 -4.03 -12.29 17.24
N ARG A 189 -4.98 -11.42 17.59
CA ARG A 189 -4.71 -10.17 18.33
C ARG A 189 -4.16 -10.45 19.71
N ILE A 190 -4.81 -11.36 20.44
CA ILE A 190 -4.41 -11.82 21.77
C ILE A 190 -3.02 -12.46 21.70
N GLU A 191 -2.80 -13.34 20.73
CA GLU A 191 -1.50 -13.99 20.55
C GLU A 191 -0.36 -12.99 20.32
N TRP A 192 -0.56 -12.00 19.44
CA TRP A 192 0.47 -10.99 19.17
C TRP A 192 0.76 -10.09 20.38
N ILE A 193 -0.26 -9.71 21.17
CA ILE A 193 -0.07 -8.97 22.42
C ILE A 193 0.77 -9.79 23.39
N ARG A 194 0.41 -11.06 23.59
CA ARG A 194 1.13 -11.96 24.50
C ARG A 194 2.60 -12.12 24.09
N ARG A 195 2.86 -12.42 22.81
CA ARG A 195 4.23 -12.55 22.29
C ARG A 195 5.03 -11.25 22.43
N CYS A 196 4.41 -10.10 22.18
CA CYS A 196 5.04 -8.80 22.37
C CYS A 196 5.37 -8.55 23.85
N ALA A 197 4.46 -8.86 24.77
CA ALA A 197 4.71 -8.72 26.19
C ALA A 197 5.83 -9.65 26.68
N GLU A 198 5.84 -10.93 26.25
CA GLU A 198 6.92 -11.89 26.52
C GLU A 198 8.27 -11.36 25.99
N LEU A 199 8.31 -10.86 24.76
CA LEU A 199 9.50 -10.25 24.16
C LEU A 199 10.04 -9.08 25.01
N LEU A 200 9.16 -8.17 25.42
CA LEU A 200 9.54 -7.01 26.22
C LEU A 200 10.07 -7.42 27.59
N VAL A 201 9.40 -8.33 28.29
CA VAL A 201 9.83 -8.79 29.63
C VAL A 201 11.18 -9.51 29.56
N ASN A 202 11.36 -10.42 28.59
CA ASN A 202 12.56 -11.25 28.52
C ASN A 202 13.80 -10.49 28.06
N ASN A 203 13.65 -9.52 27.14
CA ASN A 203 14.79 -8.91 26.44
C ASN A 203 14.97 -7.41 26.72
N TYR A 204 13.94 -6.72 27.21
CA TYR A 204 13.92 -5.26 27.31
C TYR A 204 13.40 -4.76 28.67
N ASN A 205 13.50 -5.59 29.71
CA ASN A 205 13.07 -5.27 31.07
C ASN A 205 11.59 -4.80 31.15
N GLY A 206 10.74 -5.37 30.30
CA GLY A 206 9.28 -5.17 30.29
C GLY A 206 8.79 -3.90 29.61
N THR A 207 9.64 -3.13 28.92
CA THR A 207 9.20 -1.91 28.22
C THR A 207 9.81 -1.81 26.82
N ALA A 208 9.01 -1.31 25.88
CA ALA A 208 9.43 -0.99 24.53
C ALA A 208 10.51 0.09 24.50
N TYR A 209 10.53 1.00 25.48
CA TYR A 209 11.50 2.09 25.55
C TYR A 209 12.96 1.63 25.49
N ASN A 210 13.26 0.50 26.14
CA ASN A 210 14.61 -0.07 26.23
C ASN A 210 15.07 -0.76 24.94
N ILE A 211 14.18 -0.91 23.94
CA ILE A 211 14.55 -1.46 22.62
C ILE A 211 15.65 -0.60 21.99
N ALA A 212 15.57 0.73 22.11
CA ALA A 212 16.54 1.60 21.47
C ALA A 212 17.96 1.38 22.00
N GLU A 213 18.15 1.39 23.32
CA GLU A 213 19.45 1.17 23.95
C GLU A 213 20.02 -0.22 23.61
N ALA A 214 19.18 -1.27 23.71
CA ALA A 214 19.59 -2.65 23.42
C ALA A 214 20.08 -2.87 21.98
N HIS A 215 19.69 -2.00 21.04
CA HIS A 215 20.10 -2.04 19.64
C HIS A 215 20.97 -0.83 19.25
N ASN A 216 21.66 -0.21 20.22
CA ASN A 216 22.57 0.93 20.01
C ASN A 216 21.94 2.12 19.26
N TYR A 217 20.62 2.30 19.44
CA TYR A 217 19.79 3.29 18.75
C TYR A 217 19.81 3.14 17.22
N ASP A 218 20.21 2.01 16.65
CA ASP A 218 20.25 1.79 15.19
C ASP A 218 18.85 1.45 14.64
N ALA A 219 18.27 2.36 13.87
CA ALA A 219 16.94 2.20 13.30
C ALA A 219 16.80 0.93 12.43
N VAL A 220 17.86 0.53 11.72
CA VAL A 220 17.84 -0.62 10.81
C VAL A 220 17.82 -1.93 11.59
N GLU A 221 18.63 -2.03 12.65
CA GLU A 221 18.65 -3.21 13.51
C GLU A 221 17.34 -3.36 14.29
N ILE A 222 16.81 -2.27 14.85
CA ILE A 222 15.51 -2.28 15.53
C ILE A 222 14.40 -2.74 14.57
N ARG A 223 14.36 -2.19 13.35
CA ARG A 223 13.39 -2.60 12.31
C ARG A 223 13.47 -4.10 12.04
N LYS A 224 14.68 -4.61 11.80
CA LYS A 224 14.92 -6.03 11.52
C LYS A 224 14.46 -6.90 12.68
N MET A 225 14.73 -6.49 13.92
CA MET A 225 14.27 -7.18 15.12
C MET A 225 12.74 -7.21 15.20
N LEU A 226 12.07 -6.06 15.06
CA LEU A 226 10.61 -5.97 15.15
C LEU A 226 9.89 -6.85 14.11
N VAL A 227 10.39 -6.86 12.88
CA VAL A 227 9.84 -7.68 11.78
C VAL A 227 10.04 -9.18 12.03
N ASN A 228 11.19 -9.57 12.59
CA ASN A 228 11.52 -10.97 12.84
C ASN A 228 10.97 -11.51 14.17
N ALA A 229 10.48 -10.65 15.05
CA ALA A 229 10.00 -11.03 16.38
C ALA A 229 8.70 -11.86 16.37
N GLY A 230 8.00 -11.95 15.22
CA GLY A 230 6.78 -12.75 15.12
C GLY A 230 5.59 -12.19 15.94
N ILE A 231 5.58 -10.88 16.17
CA ILE A 231 4.58 -10.13 16.97
C ILE A 231 3.52 -9.41 16.10
N GLY A 232 3.44 -9.72 14.80
CA GLY A 232 2.46 -9.09 13.90
C GLY A 232 2.86 -7.71 13.35
N ILE A 233 4.16 -7.38 13.39
CA ILE A 233 4.73 -6.19 12.76
C ILE A 233 5.37 -6.55 11.44
N ASP A 234 4.97 -5.87 10.37
CA ASP A 234 5.66 -5.88 9.09
C ASP A 234 6.61 -4.67 8.97
N VAL A 235 7.38 -4.61 7.88
CA VAL A 235 8.35 -3.52 7.62
C VAL A 235 7.68 -2.15 7.72
N LYS A 236 6.47 -2.01 7.18
CA LYS A 236 5.72 -0.77 7.17
C LYS A 236 5.38 -0.30 8.59
N LYS A 237 4.85 -1.18 9.43
CA LYS A 237 4.50 -0.86 10.81
C LYS A 237 5.75 -0.57 11.65
N ALA A 238 6.85 -1.27 11.40
CA ALA A 238 8.13 -1.02 12.05
C ALA A 238 8.67 0.38 11.68
N ASP A 239 8.66 0.75 10.40
CA ASP A 239 9.07 2.08 9.94
C ASP A 239 8.19 3.19 10.55
N MET A 240 6.87 2.97 10.62
CA MET A 240 5.94 3.90 11.28
C MET A 240 6.24 4.06 12.77
N PHE A 241 6.50 2.95 13.49
CA PHE A 241 6.86 2.98 14.89
C PHE A 241 8.17 3.75 15.13
N LEU A 242 9.22 3.46 14.36
CA LEU A 242 10.52 4.15 14.46
C LEU A 242 10.40 5.64 14.19
N ARG A 243 9.63 6.01 13.14
CA ARG A 243 9.36 7.42 12.84
C ARG A 243 8.69 8.12 14.00
N ASP A 244 7.67 7.49 14.59
CA ASP A 244 6.94 8.09 15.69
C ASP A 244 7.83 8.22 16.94
N MET A 245 8.71 7.26 17.23
CA MET A 245 9.67 7.36 18.34
C MET A 245 10.71 8.48 18.16
N GLN A 246 11.20 8.68 16.94
CA GLN A 246 12.08 9.82 16.60
C GLN A 246 11.32 11.14 16.72
N GLU A 247 10.12 11.20 16.14
CA GLU A 247 9.30 12.41 16.06
C GLU A 247 8.86 12.93 17.42
N PHE A 248 8.46 12.03 18.32
CA PHE A 248 8.04 12.40 19.67
C PHE A 248 9.21 12.67 20.62
N GLY A 249 10.46 12.62 20.13
CA GLY A 249 11.65 12.80 20.95
C GLY A 249 11.86 11.68 21.98
N VAL A 250 11.19 10.54 21.82
CA VAL A 250 11.35 9.36 22.69
C VAL A 250 12.73 8.76 22.47
N TRP A 251 13.16 8.65 21.20
CA TRP A 251 14.47 8.16 20.81
C TRP A 251 15.19 9.13 19.88
N ASN A 252 16.52 9.13 19.96
CA ASN A 252 17.38 9.74 18.95
C ASN A 252 18.08 8.63 18.15
N LEU A 253 17.44 8.19 17.08
CA LEU A 253 17.83 7.06 16.28
C LEU A 253 18.98 7.39 15.33
N ARG A 254 19.99 6.52 15.32
CA ARG A 254 21.05 6.48 14.32
C ARG A 254 20.53 5.82 13.05
N ARG A 255 21.07 6.26 11.91
CA ARG A 255 20.69 5.75 10.57
C ARG A 255 19.19 5.87 10.31
N PHE A 256 18.53 6.86 10.91
CA PHE A 256 17.09 7.07 10.77
C PHE A 256 16.71 7.47 9.34
N GLU A 257 17.65 8.02 8.58
CA GLU A 257 17.52 8.21 7.15
C GLU A 257 17.23 6.89 6.42
N GLU A 258 17.58 5.71 6.92
CA GLU A 258 17.27 4.41 6.28
C GLU A 258 15.80 3.96 6.45
N VAL A 259 15.01 4.70 7.23
CA VAL A 259 13.56 4.50 7.38
C VAL A 259 12.87 5.22 6.22
N SER A 260 12.25 4.46 5.31
CA SER A 260 11.72 4.97 4.05
C SER A 260 10.24 5.36 4.13
N VAL A 261 9.70 5.98 3.08
CA VAL A 261 8.24 6.23 2.98
C VAL A 261 7.52 4.90 2.84
N ALA A 262 6.63 4.58 3.77
CA ALA A 262 5.76 3.43 3.69
C ALA A 262 4.76 3.57 2.52
N PRO A 263 4.85 2.75 1.46
CA PRO A 263 3.90 2.85 0.37
C PRO A 263 2.48 2.49 0.83
N ASP A 264 1.51 3.27 0.38
CA ASP A 264 0.09 3.01 0.57
C ASP A 264 -0.69 3.47 -0.68
N MET A 265 -2.01 3.24 -0.69
CA MET A 265 -2.83 3.61 -1.84
C MET A 265 -2.83 5.13 -2.14
N ASN A 266 -2.49 5.98 -1.18
CA ASN A 266 -2.42 7.43 -1.35
C ASN A 266 -1.06 7.87 -1.89
N THR A 267 0.04 7.35 -1.31
CA THR A 267 1.41 7.66 -1.73
C THR A 267 1.73 7.05 -3.10
N MET A 268 1.31 5.81 -3.38
CA MET A 268 1.43 5.21 -4.72
C MET A 268 0.62 5.97 -5.77
N ARG A 269 -0.56 6.48 -5.41
CA ARG A 269 -1.39 7.25 -6.36
C ARG A 269 -0.73 8.56 -6.74
N ILE A 270 -0.07 9.25 -5.80
CA ILE A 270 0.71 10.44 -6.14
C ILE A 270 1.89 10.04 -7.00
N ALA A 271 2.64 9.01 -6.63
CA ALA A 271 3.83 8.58 -7.34
C ALA A 271 3.56 8.25 -8.83
N LEU A 272 2.46 7.54 -9.11
CA LEU A 272 2.03 7.22 -10.48
C LEU A 272 1.58 8.48 -11.25
N ARG A 273 0.92 9.43 -10.58
CA ARG A 273 0.32 10.62 -11.22
C ARG A 273 1.33 11.72 -11.51
N THR A 274 2.31 11.92 -10.62
CA THR A 274 3.48 12.76 -10.88
C THR A 274 4.44 12.07 -11.84
N GLY A 275 4.37 10.73 -11.91
CA GLY A 275 5.16 9.85 -12.74
C GLY A 275 6.59 9.66 -12.28
N ILE A 276 6.89 9.94 -11.01
CA ILE A 276 8.13 9.46 -10.38
C ILE A 276 8.19 7.93 -10.38
N VAL A 277 7.03 7.26 -10.44
CA VAL A 277 6.91 5.86 -10.84
C VAL A 277 6.24 5.84 -12.21
N HIS A 278 7.02 5.45 -13.22
CA HIS A 278 6.53 5.31 -14.58
C HIS A 278 5.96 3.91 -14.81
N VAL A 279 4.89 3.83 -15.61
CA VAL A 279 4.33 2.59 -16.14
C VAL A 279 3.98 2.76 -17.61
N ARG A 280 4.28 1.75 -18.43
CA ARG A 280 4.04 1.73 -19.87
C ARG A 280 2.55 1.80 -20.21
N MET A 281 1.71 1.21 -19.38
CA MET A 281 0.27 1.12 -19.57
C MET A 281 -0.46 1.35 -18.25
N PRO A 282 -1.75 1.75 -18.30
CA PRO A 282 -2.59 1.70 -17.12
C PRO A 282 -2.53 0.33 -16.46
N LEU A 283 -2.41 0.32 -15.13
CA LEU A 283 -2.30 -0.89 -14.35
C LEU A 283 -3.52 -1.79 -14.56
N LEU A 284 -3.28 -3.10 -14.65
CA LEU A 284 -4.33 -4.08 -14.82
C LEU A 284 -5.24 -4.10 -13.61
N SER A 285 -6.49 -4.53 -13.83
CA SER A 285 -7.43 -4.80 -12.74
C SER A 285 -6.78 -5.73 -11.72
N SER A 286 -7.06 -5.53 -10.43
CA SER A 286 -6.56 -6.44 -9.41
C SER A 286 -7.01 -7.88 -9.64
N PHE A 287 -8.11 -8.14 -10.39
CA PHE A 287 -8.51 -9.48 -10.82
C PHE A 287 -7.56 -10.17 -11.80
N MET A 288 -6.67 -9.41 -12.44
CA MET A 288 -5.58 -9.93 -13.26
C MET A 288 -4.24 -9.94 -12.49
N ASP A 289 -4.19 -9.37 -11.29
CA ASP A 289 -2.97 -9.33 -10.47
C ASP A 289 -2.94 -10.48 -9.47
N VAL A 290 -2.88 -11.71 -9.99
CA VAL A 290 -2.82 -12.94 -9.18
C VAL A 290 -1.65 -12.80 -8.20
N PHE A 291 -1.90 -13.07 -6.92
CA PHE A 291 -0.90 -12.97 -5.85
C PHE A 291 -0.21 -11.60 -5.70
N CYS A 292 -0.85 -10.53 -6.20
CA CYS A 292 -0.41 -9.16 -5.96
C CYS A 292 0.99 -8.85 -6.52
N TYR A 293 1.43 -9.51 -7.59
CA TYR A 293 2.75 -9.25 -8.20
C TYR A 293 2.90 -7.80 -8.68
N GLN A 294 1.91 -7.25 -9.38
CA GLN A 294 1.86 -5.84 -9.79
C GLN A 294 1.76 -4.92 -8.58
N TYR A 295 0.94 -5.23 -7.57
CA TYR A 295 0.90 -4.46 -6.33
C TYR A 295 2.28 -4.36 -5.67
N ASN A 296 2.97 -5.49 -5.51
CA ASN A 296 4.29 -5.54 -4.89
C ASN A 296 5.34 -4.80 -5.72
N ALA A 297 5.29 -4.92 -7.05
CA ALA A 297 6.17 -4.17 -7.95
C ALA A 297 5.94 -2.66 -7.83
N VAL A 298 4.69 -2.20 -7.88
CA VAL A 298 4.34 -0.77 -7.76
C VAL A 298 4.70 -0.22 -6.37
N SER A 299 4.45 -0.99 -5.32
CA SER A 299 4.82 -0.63 -3.95
C SER A 299 6.34 -0.47 -3.82
N GLY A 300 7.11 -1.43 -4.32
CA GLY A 300 8.57 -1.39 -4.29
C GLY A 300 9.16 -0.20 -5.04
N GLU A 301 8.71 0.05 -6.27
CA GLU A 301 9.19 1.21 -7.06
C GLU A 301 8.71 2.53 -6.47
N THR A 302 7.54 2.58 -5.83
CA THR A 302 7.09 3.78 -5.10
C THR A 302 8.01 4.11 -3.93
N ASN A 303 8.46 3.11 -3.17
CA ASN A 303 9.41 3.32 -2.08
C ASN A 303 10.73 3.91 -2.60
N LYS A 304 11.28 3.33 -3.67
CA LYS A 304 12.50 3.82 -4.33
C LYS A 304 12.34 5.23 -4.90
N ALA A 305 11.20 5.53 -5.52
CA ALA A 305 10.94 6.84 -6.10
C ALA A 305 10.91 7.95 -5.04
N TRP A 306 10.22 7.72 -3.91
CA TRP A 306 10.19 8.70 -2.83
C TRP A 306 11.54 8.87 -2.11
N ARG A 307 12.30 7.78 -1.96
CA ARG A 307 13.70 7.83 -1.54
C ARG A 307 14.53 8.73 -2.46
N LYS A 308 14.45 8.51 -3.79
CA LYS A 308 15.18 9.31 -4.78
C LYS A 308 14.76 10.79 -4.76
N VAL A 309 13.46 11.08 -4.65
CA VAL A 309 12.96 12.45 -4.46
C VAL A 309 13.60 13.10 -3.24
N TRP A 310 13.63 12.40 -2.09
CA TRP A 310 14.23 12.92 -0.87
C TRP A 310 15.74 13.17 -1.02
N GLU A 311 16.48 12.25 -1.64
CA GLU A 311 17.92 12.40 -1.88
C GLU A 311 18.22 13.63 -2.75
N ILE A 312 17.46 13.82 -3.84
CA ILE A 312 17.59 15.00 -4.70
C ILE A 312 17.25 16.27 -3.91
N TRP A 313 16.16 16.25 -3.14
CA TRP A 313 15.74 17.39 -2.34
C TRP A 313 16.79 17.77 -1.28
N ARG A 314 17.41 16.79 -0.61
CA ARG A 314 18.52 17.00 0.34
C ARG A 314 19.77 17.57 -0.30
N ALA A 315 19.98 17.34 -1.59
CA ALA A 315 21.12 17.88 -2.32
C ALA A 315 20.94 19.34 -2.77
N ILE A 316 19.72 19.90 -2.68
CA ILE A 316 19.48 21.32 -3.00
C ILE A 316 20.17 22.19 -1.93
N PRO A 317 20.94 23.23 -2.31
CA PRO A 317 21.57 24.14 -1.34
C PRO A 317 20.55 24.85 -0.45
N ASN A 318 20.79 24.93 0.86
CA ASN A 318 19.89 25.55 1.84
C ASN A 318 18.45 24.99 1.82
N ASN A 319 18.29 23.70 1.52
CA ASN A 319 16.98 23.07 1.42
C ASN A 319 16.18 23.04 2.73
N HIS A 320 14.86 22.94 2.57
CA HIS A 320 13.89 22.71 3.62
C HIS A 320 13.54 21.22 3.79
N ALA A 321 14.31 20.32 3.19
CA ALA A 321 13.99 18.90 3.19
C ALA A 321 14.10 18.30 4.59
N VAL A 322 13.15 17.43 4.90
CA VAL A 322 13.10 16.67 6.14
C VAL A 322 14.35 15.80 6.33
N SER A 323 14.69 15.48 7.58
CA SER A 323 15.88 14.69 7.93
C SER A 323 15.82 13.22 7.49
N SER A 324 14.63 12.71 7.16
CA SER A 324 14.42 11.34 6.68
C SER A 324 13.21 11.31 5.75
N PRO A 325 13.19 10.46 4.71
CA PRO A 325 12.04 10.32 3.83
C PRO A 325 10.80 9.83 4.59
N ALA A 326 10.94 9.16 5.74
CA ALA A 326 9.81 8.78 6.59
C ALA A 326 8.89 9.97 6.95
N TYR A 327 9.43 11.19 6.98
CA TYR A 327 8.67 12.41 7.25
C TYR A 327 7.96 13.00 6.03
N ILE A 328 8.38 12.65 4.82
CA ILE A 328 7.66 13.01 3.59
C ILE A 328 6.26 12.35 3.60
N ASP A 329 6.15 11.18 4.22
CA ASP A 329 4.91 10.39 4.28
C ASP A 329 3.71 11.23 4.75
N PHE A 330 3.84 12.03 5.81
CA PHE A 330 2.71 12.82 6.31
C PHE A 330 2.13 13.74 5.23
N LEU A 331 3.00 14.50 4.54
CA LEU A 331 2.57 15.43 3.50
C LEU A 331 1.94 14.66 2.34
N ILE A 332 2.64 13.67 1.80
CA ILE A 332 2.22 12.94 0.61
C ILE A 332 0.95 12.13 0.89
N TYR A 333 0.88 11.41 2.01
CA TYR A 333 -0.33 10.70 2.43
C TYR A 333 -1.54 11.63 2.52
N ASN A 334 -1.41 12.76 3.22
CA ASN A 334 -2.52 13.69 3.37
C ASN A 334 -2.89 14.36 2.05
N MET A 335 -1.92 14.70 1.20
CA MET A 335 -2.17 15.18 -0.16
C MET A 335 -2.94 14.13 -0.96
N GLY A 336 -2.58 12.85 -0.84
CA GLY A 336 -3.30 11.77 -1.51
C GLY A 336 -4.75 11.68 -1.04
N ARG A 337 -5.00 11.81 0.26
CA ARG A 337 -6.35 11.78 0.84
C ARG A 337 -7.19 13.02 0.56
N LYS A 338 -6.60 14.22 0.51
CA LYS A 338 -7.34 15.49 0.48
C LYS A 338 -7.31 16.15 -0.91
N CYS A 339 -6.18 16.06 -1.60
CA CYS A 339 -5.91 16.76 -2.86
C CYS A 339 -6.04 15.85 -4.08
N CYS A 340 -5.49 14.63 -4.02
CA CYS A 340 -5.36 13.74 -5.16
C CYS A 340 -6.31 12.54 -5.03
N LYS A 341 -7.63 12.75 -5.00
CA LYS A 341 -8.60 11.63 -4.91
C LYS A 341 -8.82 10.98 -6.28
N ALA A 342 -9.40 9.78 -6.28
CA ALA A 342 -9.76 9.07 -7.51
C ALA A 342 -10.75 9.86 -8.39
N LYS A 343 -11.75 10.50 -7.77
CA LYS A 343 -12.83 11.22 -8.49
C LYS A 343 -12.72 12.75 -8.48
N LYS A 344 -11.98 13.34 -7.53
CA LYS A 344 -11.84 14.81 -7.38
C LYS A 344 -10.37 15.16 -7.15
N ARG A 345 -9.75 15.84 -8.10
CA ARG A 345 -8.32 16.18 -8.06
C ARG A 345 -8.14 17.68 -7.99
N ARG A 346 -7.28 18.14 -7.08
CA ARG A 346 -6.98 19.58 -6.94
C ARG A 346 -6.02 20.12 -7.98
N CYS A 347 -5.56 19.28 -8.91
CA CYS A 347 -4.93 19.74 -10.15
C CYS A 347 -5.96 20.06 -11.26
N GLU A 348 -7.22 19.64 -11.10
CA GLU A 348 -8.32 19.89 -12.06
C GLU A 348 -9.36 20.86 -11.49
N VAL A 349 -9.62 20.78 -10.18
CA VAL A 349 -10.63 21.60 -9.50
C VAL A 349 -10.04 22.27 -8.26
N ARG A 350 -9.95 23.61 -8.29
CA ARG A 350 -9.45 24.43 -7.19
C ARG A 350 -10.23 24.20 -5.89
N CYS A 351 -9.55 24.23 -4.75
CA CYS A 351 -10.21 24.24 -3.43
C CYS A 351 -11.01 25.52 -3.21
N SER A 352 -12.21 25.40 -2.63
CA SER A 352 -12.96 26.57 -2.16
C SER A 352 -12.30 27.20 -0.94
N SER A 353 -12.60 28.48 -0.64
CA SER A 353 -12.05 29.17 0.53
C SER A 353 -12.39 28.46 1.85
N ARG A 354 -13.54 27.77 1.93
CA ARG A 354 -13.91 26.95 3.09
C ARG A 354 -13.03 25.70 3.21
N GLU A 355 -12.74 25.03 2.09
CA GLU A 355 -11.85 23.85 2.07
C GLU A 355 -10.42 24.24 2.46
N GLN A 356 -9.92 25.37 1.95
CA GLN A 356 -8.58 25.87 2.27
C GLN A 356 -8.42 26.21 3.75
N ARG A 357 -9.39 26.92 4.37
CA ARG A 357 -9.35 27.27 5.81
C ARG A 357 -9.28 26.06 6.75
N LYS A 358 -9.80 24.91 6.33
CA LYS A 358 -9.83 23.66 7.11
C LYS A 358 -8.72 22.68 6.71
N CYS A 359 -7.86 23.03 5.76
CA CYS A 359 -6.85 22.12 5.23
C CYS A 359 -5.66 22.03 6.20
N ILE A 360 -5.48 20.88 6.83
CA ILE A 360 -4.34 20.63 7.74
C ILE A 360 -2.98 20.77 7.03
N ILE A 361 -2.91 20.36 5.76
CA ILE A 361 -1.68 20.44 4.96
C ILE A 361 -1.28 21.91 4.77
N LYS A 362 -2.24 22.78 4.43
CA LYS A 362 -2.00 24.23 4.28
C LYS A 362 -1.56 24.88 5.60
N LYS A 363 -2.03 24.36 6.74
CA LYS A 363 -1.72 24.93 8.06
C LYS A 363 -0.36 24.51 8.58
N LEU A 364 0.06 23.28 8.30
CA LEU A 364 1.22 22.67 8.92
C LEU A 364 2.39 22.53 7.97
N ALA A 365 2.16 22.09 6.73
CA ALA A 365 3.22 21.54 5.89
C ALA A 365 3.52 22.37 4.63
N LEU A 366 2.79 23.47 4.39
CA LEU A 366 3.00 24.32 3.22
C LEU A 366 3.21 25.77 3.63
N THR A 367 4.20 26.43 3.02
CA THR A 367 4.46 27.87 3.15
C THR A 367 3.31 28.68 2.57
N GLU A 368 2.80 28.24 1.42
CA GLU A 368 1.65 28.82 0.76
C GLU A 368 0.80 27.76 0.03
N CYS A 369 -0.48 28.07 -0.14
CA CYS A 369 -1.41 27.24 -0.92
C CYS A 369 -2.58 28.09 -1.41
N ASP A 370 -2.68 28.25 -2.72
CA ASP A 370 -3.73 29.02 -3.40
C ASP A 370 -4.99 28.18 -3.69
N GLY A 371 -5.00 26.92 -3.28
CA GLY A 371 -6.08 25.96 -3.47
C GLY A 371 -5.87 24.96 -4.62
N TRP A 372 -4.80 25.08 -5.41
CA TRP A 372 -4.38 24.05 -6.35
C TRP A 372 -3.45 23.02 -5.68
N CYS A 373 -3.31 21.86 -6.30
CA CYS A 373 -2.30 20.87 -5.92
C CYS A 373 -0.90 21.40 -6.29
N ILE A 374 0.08 21.31 -5.39
CA ILE A 374 1.46 21.78 -5.66
C ILE A 374 2.14 21.04 -6.82
N PHE A 375 1.68 19.83 -7.15
CA PHE A 375 2.16 19.05 -8.31
C PHE A 375 1.30 19.22 -9.57
N LYS A 376 0.44 20.24 -9.64
CA LYS A 376 -0.51 20.44 -10.76
C LYS A 376 0.20 20.43 -12.11
N ASP A 377 1.36 21.08 -12.19
CA ASP A 377 2.09 21.29 -13.44
C ASP A 377 3.05 20.14 -13.78
N ILE A 378 3.24 19.19 -12.87
CA ILE A 378 4.03 17.95 -13.09
C ILE A 378 3.16 16.84 -13.70
N CYS A 379 1.91 16.75 -13.24
CA CYS A 379 1.00 15.67 -13.65
C CYS A 379 0.45 15.94 -15.05
N ASP A 380 0.72 15.06 -16.03
CA ASP A 380 0.07 15.16 -17.34
C ASP A 380 -1.36 14.59 -17.33
N GLU A 381 -2.13 14.89 -18.38
CA GLU A 381 -3.54 14.50 -18.53
C GLU A 381 -3.76 12.97 -18.53
N ASN A 382 -2.80 12.21 -19.03
CA ASN A 382 -2.90 10.75 -19.10
C ASN A 382 -2.64 10.12 -17.73
N ARG A 383 -1.62 10.61 -17.01
CA ARG A 383 -1.22 10.13 -15.69
C ARG A 383 -2.18 10.56 -14.60
N LYS A 384 -2.82 11.75 -14.67
CA LYS A 384 -3.80 12.24 -13.67
C LYS A 384 -4.89 11.20 -13.33
N LYS A 385 -5.23 10.30 -14.25
CA LYS A 385 -6.29 9.29 -14.07
C LYS A 385 -5.80 7.97 -13.48
N LEU A 386 -4.49 7.73 -13.42
CA LEU A 386 -3.92 6.50 -12.86
C LEU A 386 -4.33 6.30 -11.39
N ASN A 387 -4.54 5.05 -11.02
CA ASN A 387 -4.80 4.62 -9.65
C ASN A 387 -3.92 3.41 -9.36
N PRO A 388 -3.43 3.27 -8.12
CA PRO A 388 -2.60 2.13 -7.75
C PRO A 388 -3.40 0.82 -7.72
N PRO A 389 -2.71 -0.34 -7.77
CA PRO A 389 -3.36 -1.63 -7.62
C PRO A 389 -3.95 -1.76 -6.22
N LYS A 390 -4.96 -2.61 -6.06
CA LYS A 390 -5.40 -3.08 -4.74
C LYS A 390 -4.78 -4.44 -4.47
N SER A 391 -4.38 -4.67 -3.22
CA SER A 391 -4.06 -6.01 -2.75
C SER A 391 -5.36 -6.82 -2.61
N ILE A 392 -5.38 -8.03 -3.15
CA ILE A 392 -6.43 -9.03 -2.94
C ILE A 392 -5.84 -10.12 -2.06
N SER A 393 -6.52 -10.43 -0.95
CA SER A 393 -6.07 -11.47 -0.01
C SER A 393 -5.94 -12.81 -0.72
N ILE A 394 -4.80 -13.48 -0.55
CA ILE A 394 -4.53 -14.81 -1.13
C ILE A 394 -5.48 -15.87 -0.53
N PHE A 395 -5.75 -15.80 0.78
CA PHE A 395 -6.54 -16.77 1.54
C PHE A 395 -7.78 -16.16 2.22
N GLY A 396 -8.22 -14.98 1.78
CA GLY A 396 -9.45 -14.39 2.30
C GLY A 396 -10.65 -15.30 2.03
N ARG A 397 -11.80 -14.99 2.65
CA ARG A 397 -13.08 -15.69 2.43
C ARG A 397 -13.45 -15.84 0.93
N TYR A 398 -12.85 -15.02 0.06
CA TYR A 398 -12.99 -15.00 -1.39
C TYR A 398 -11.61 -14.88 -2.10
N GLY A 399 -10.61 -15.62 -1.63
CA GLY A 399 -9.22 -15.53 -2.10
C GLY A 399 -8.95 -16.12 -3.48
N TRP A 400 -7.74 -15.88 -3.99
CA TRP A 400 -7.29 -16.39 -5.29
C TRP A 400 -7.32 -17.92 -5.39
N THR A 401 -7.04 -18.61 -4.28
CA THR A 401 -6.97 -20.08 -4.21
C THR A 401 -8.32 -20.78 -4.33
N THR A 402 -9.44 -20.03 -4.38
CA THR A 402 -10.80 -20.59 -4.52
C THR A 402 -11.51 -20.11 -5.78
N SER A 403 -10.79 -19.43 -6.69
CA SER A 403 -11.36 -18.69 -7.82
C SER A 403 -10.81 -19.16 -9.18
N TYR A 404 -11.01 -20.42 -9.54
CA TYR A 404 -10.56 -20.98 -10.83
C TYR A 404 -11.53 -22.03 -11.37
N SER A 405 -11.44 -22.30 -12.68
CA SER A 405 -12.21 -23.34 -13.37
C SER A 405 -11.37 -24.59 -13.58
N ASP A 406 -11.98 -25.77 -13.53
CA ASP A 406 -11.33 -27.01 -13.96
C ASP A 406 -11.43 -27.19 -15.49
N GLU A 407 -10.84 -28.26 -16.00
CA GLU A 407 -10.84 -28.58 -17.44
C GLU A 407 -12.25 -28.84 -18.01
N GLY A 408 -13.23 -29.14 -17.16
CA GLY A 408 -14.65 -29.30 -17.54
C GLY A 408 -15.39 -27.97 -17.70
N GLY A 409 -14.79 -26.86 -17.27
CA GLY A 409 -15.38 -25.53 -17.28
C GLY A 409 -16.38 -25.29 -16.13
N GLY A 410 -16.64 -24.01 -15.84
CA GLY A 410 -17.43 -23.60 -14.67
C GLY A 410 -16.56 -23.37 -13.42
N LEU A 411 -17.19 -22.91 -12.32
CA LEU A 411 -16.57 -22.25 -11.16
C LEU A 411 -16.10 -20.80 -11.41
N GLY A 412 -16.13 -20.00 -10.34
CA GLY A 412 -15.81 -18.57 -10.34
C GLY A 412 -15.91 -18.02 -8.91
N LEU A 413 -15.51 -16.75 -8.71
CA LEU A 413 -15.73 -16.04 -7.45
C LEU A 413 -17.22 -16.13 -7.08
N ARG A 414 -17.56 -16.85 -6.00
CA ARG A 414 -18.86 -16.67 -5.34
C ARG A 414 -18.88 -15.26 -4.77
N CYS A 415 -19.60 -14.36 -5.44
CA CYS A 415 -19.89 -13.01 -4.96
C CYS A 415 -20.75 -13.06 -3.68
#